data_AF-A0A0F4YMF4-F1
#
_entry.id   AF-A0A0F4YMF4-F1
#
_cell.length_a   1.000
_cell.length_b   1.000
_cell.length_c   1.000
_cell.angle_alpha   90.00
_cell.angle_beta   90.00
_cell.angle_gamma   90.00
#
_symmetry.space_group_name_H-M   'P 1'
#
loop_
_entity.id
_entity.type
_entity.pdbx_description
1 polymer ?
#
loop_
_entity_poly.entity_id
_entity_poly.type
_entity_poly.pdbx_seq_one_letter_code
_entity_poly.pdbx_strand_id
1 'polypeptide(L)'
;YPMLFDSVCTNRYIQTDGSTQVARFLYDTKRFIQKNRWIVDTAPLQLYSSAIIFAPEMSIVRHIFKDKIPSWISTLPKVESAWSAELQTLEGHSSVVEALAFSPDGKLVASGSHTVKLWDPATGALQQTLEGHSSRVKAVAFSPDGKLVASGSADHTVKLWDPATGALQQTLEGHSELVGAVAFSPDGKLVASGSGDGTVKLWDPATGALQQTLKVDTVIRELTFSKDGPYLETDSGPLNIDSLYTGTFAHEQRNICNIFVQGLVG
;
A
#
# COMPACT_ATOMS: atom_id res chain seq x y z
N TYR A 1 21.63 -0.12 26.47
CA TYR A 1 20.48 0.51 27.17
C TYR A 1 19.85 1.51 26.22
N PRO A 2 18.70 1.18 25.59
CA PRO A 2 17.95 2.16 24.81
C PRO A 2 17.37 3.23 25.76
N MET A 3 17.08 4.41 25.23
CA MET A 3 16.56 5.59 25.94
C MET A 3 15.58 5.22 27.07
N LEU A 4 16.07 5.20 28.31
CA LEU A 4 15.20 5.47 29.45
C LEU A 4 14.92 6.97 29.38
N PHE A 5 13.79 7.30 28.76
CA PHE A 5 13.11 8.58 28.98
C PHE A 5 13.07 8.79 30.50
N ASP A 6 13.82 9.79 30.95
CA ASP A 6 13.92 10.09 32.36
C ASP A 6 12.52 10.45 32.87
N SER A 7 11.96 9.56 33.69
CA SER A 7 10.59 9.57 34.24
C SER A 7 10.23 10.89 34.94
N VAL A 8 11.24 11.67 35.30
CA VAL A 8 11.11 12.93 36.03
C VAL A 8 10.58 14.08 35.15
N CYS A 9 10.89 14.10 33.84
CA CYS A 9 10.42 15.17 32.94
C CYS A 9 8.98 14.98 32.47
N THR A 10 8.49 13.74 32.43
CA THR A 10 7.12 13.40 32.03
C THR A 10 6.08 13.88 33.04
N ASN A 11 6.45 13.98 34.33
CA ASN A 11 5.52 14.28 35.43
C ASN A 11 5.08 15.75 35.52
N ARG A 12 5.75 16.71 34.87
CA ARG A 12 5.35 18.13 34.93
C ARG A 12 4.19 18.51 34.00
N TYR A 13 3.83 17.65 33.06
CA TYR A 13 2.70 17.88 32.13
C TYR A 13 1.41 17.14 32.52
N ILE A 14 1.40 16.41 33.64
CA ILE A 14 0.26 15.55 34.06
C ILE A 14 -0.69 16.28 35.02
N GLN A 15 -1.00 17.54 34.77
CA GLN A 15 -2.11 18.20 35.47
C GLN A 15 -3.05 18.86 34.47
N THR A 16 -4.27 18.31 34.43
CA THR A 16 -5.46 18.65 33.63
C THR A 16 -5.54 18.07 32.20
N ASP A 17 -6.43 17.07 32.04
CA ASP A 17 -6.75 16.30 30.82
C ASP A 17 -5.57 15.56 30.15
N GLY A 18 -5.02 14.58 30.89
CA GLY A 18 -3.74 13.94 30.58
C GLY A 18 -3.70 13.04 29.34
N SER A 19 -4.83 12.57 28.79
CA SER A 19 -4.84 11.69 27.62
C SER A 19 -4.55 12.44 26.33
N THR A 20 -5.18 13.61 26.14
CA THR A 20 -5.04 14.45 24.95
C THR A 20 -3.65 15.06 24.85
N GLN A 21 -3.08 15.50 25.98
CA GLN A 21 -1.74 16.09 25.99
C GLN A 21 -0.65 15.06 25.71
N VAL A 22 -0.72 13.88 26.32
CA VAL A 22 0.22 12.78 26.06
C VAL A 22 0.13 12.33 24.61
N ALA A 23 -1.08 12.21 24.05
CA ALA A 23 -1.26 11.84 22.65
C ALA A 23 -0.63 12.86 21.68
N ARG A 24 -0.82 14.16 21.91
CA ARG A 24 -0.21 15.23 21.11
C ARG A 24 1.32 15.20 21.20
N PHE A 25 1.86 15.01 22.41
CA PHE A 25 3.30 14.89 22.62
C PHE A 25 3.89 13.66 21.92
N LEU A 26 3.23 12.49 22.03
CA LEU A 26 3.66 11.27 21.35
C LEU A 26 3.62 11.43 19.83
N TYR A 27 2.58 12.08 19.30
CA TYR A 27 2.49 12.39 17.88
C TYR A 27 3.63 13.32 17.43
N ASP A 28 3.87 14.42 18.14
CA ASP A 28 4.97 15.35 17.86
C ASP A 28 6.34 14.66 17.93
N THR A 29 6.53 13.79 18.94
CA THR A 29 7.75 12.99 19.12
C THR A 29 7.96 12.02 17.97
N LYS A 30 6.89 11.35 17.51
CA LYS A 30 6.95 10.47 16.34
C LYS A 30 7.40 11.25 15.10
N ARG A 31 6.82 12.42 14.85
CA ARG A 31 7.21 13.30 13.73
C ARG A 31 8.67 13.75 13.84
N PHE A 32 9.11 14.12 15.04
CA PHE A 32 10.50 14.50 15.31
C PHE A 32 11.48 13.37 15.01
N ILE A 33 11.22 12.15 15.49
CA ILE A 33 12.06 10.98 15.27
C ILE A 33 12.08 10.62 13.78
N GLN A 34 10.93 10.66 13.09
CA GLN A 34 10.87 10.35 11.66
C GLN A 34 11.66 11.35 10.82
N LYS A 35 11.50 12.67 11.03
CA LYS A 35 12.24 13.69 10.27
C LYS A 35 13.75 13.63 10.52
N ASN A 36 14.16 13.32 11.75
CA ASN A 36 15.57 13.28 12.15
C ASN A 36 16.14 11.86 12.20
N ARG A 37 15.47 10.88 11.57
CA ARG A 37 15.83 9.46 11.68
C ARG A 37 17.29 9.20 11.33
N TRP A 38 17.80 9.84 10.29
CA TRP A 38 19.20 9.69 9.89
C TRP A 38 20.17 10.09 11.00
N ILE A 39 19.93 11.23 11.68
CA ILE A 39 20.73 11.69 12.82
C ILE A 39 20.59 10.67 13.94
N VAL A 40 19.36 10.19 14.16
CA VAL A 40 19.05 9.34 15.30
C VAL A 40 19.71 7.97 15.22
N ASP A 41 19.74 7.40 14.02
CA ASP A 41 20.27 6.07 13.74
C ASP A 41 21.80 6.06 13.61
N THR A 42 22.43 7.18 13.24
CA THR A 42 23.87 7.24 12.91
C THR A 42 24.73 8.02 13.89
N ALA A 43 24.17 8.97 14.64
CA ALA A 43 24.96 9.87 15.48
C ALA A 43 25.11 9.35 16.92
N PRO A 44 26.27 9.60 17.58
CA PRO A 44 26.43 9.40 19.00
C PRO A 44 25.39 10.17 19.82
N LEU A 45 25.04 9.65 21.02
CA LEU A 45 24.02 10.20 21.91
C LEU A 45 24.11 11.71 22.20
N GLN A 46 25.30 12.29 22.06
CA GLN A 46 25.53 13.70 22.35
C GLN A 46 25.06 14.65 21.22
N LEU A 47 24.75 14.15 20.03
CA LEU A 47 24.23 14.95 18.91
C LEU A 47 22.71 15.02 18.85
N TYR A 48 21.94 14.28 19.66
CA TYR A 48 20.47 14.37 19.63
C TYR A 48 19.94 15.77 19.95
N SER A 49 20.61 16.49 20.85
CA SER A 49 20.23 17.85 21.21
C SER A 49 20.39 18.84 20.04
N SER A 50 21.22 18.54 19.04
CA SER A 50 21.34 19.39 17.86
C SER A 50 20.13 19.22 16.92
N ALA A 51 19.52 18.03 16.85
CA ALA A 51 18.31 17.81 16.04
C ALA A 51 17.12 18.67 16.49
N ILE A 52 17.07 19.05 17.78
CA ILE A 52 16.02 19.91 18.34
C ILE A 52 15.94 21.27 17.62
N ILE A 53 17.07 21.84 17.19
CA ILE A 53 17.09 23.15 16.54
C ILE A 53 16.45 23.13 15.14
N PHE A 54 16.32 21.94 14.55
CA PHE A 54 15.69 21.72 13.23
C PHE A 54 14.21 21.34 13.31
N ALA A 55 13.66 21.17 14.52
CA ALA A 55 12.23 20.96 14.71
C ALA A 55 11.44 22.26 14.43
N PRO A 56 10.20 22.18 13.90
CA PRO A 56 9.36 23.34 13.67
C PRO A 56 9.17 24.21 14.91
N GLU A 57 8.84 25.49 14.71
CA GLU A 57 8.67 26.45 15.80
C GLU A 57 7.64 26.01 16.84
N MET A 58 6.53 25.42 16.38
CA MET A 58 5.42 24.96 17.23
C MET A 58 5.58 23.51 17.71
N SER A 59 6.72 22.86 17.50
CA SER A 59 6.95 21.48 17.98
C SER A 59 6.95 21.43 19.51
N ILE A 60 6.18 20.51 20.07
CA ILE A 60 6.11 20.27 21.51
C ILE A 60 7.47 19.80 22.03
N VAL A 61 8.16 18.90 21.32
CA VAL A 61 9.52 18.44 21.63
C VAL A 61 10.48 19.62 21.66
N ARG A 62 10.42 20.54 20.69
CA ARG A 62 11.28 21.74 20.67
C ARG A 62 11.10 22.61 21.91
N HIS A 63 9.86 22.83 22.32
CA HIS A 63 9.57 23.64 23.50
C HIS A 63 9.98 22.96 24.81
N ILE A 64 9.70 21.66 24.96
CA ILE A 64 10.03 20.91 26.19
C ILE A 64 11.55 20.78 26.38
N PHE A 65 12.30 20.54 25.31
CA PHE A 65 13.74 20.29 25.38
C PHE A 65 14.61 21.50 24.99
N LYS A 66 14.03 22.71 24.97
CA LYS A 66 14.76 23.94 24.60
C LYS A 66 16.04 24.14 25.41
N ASP A 67 16.01 23.83 26.71
CA ASP A 67 17.16 23.98 27.61
C ASP A 67 18.28 22.97 27.35
N LYS A 68 18.04 21.96 26.50
CA LYS A 68 19.05 21.00 26.07
C LYS A 68 19.83 21.47 24.84
N ILE A 69 19.41 22.55 24.19
CA ILE A 69 20.14 23.15 23.06
C ILE A 69 21.47 23.71 23.58
N PRO A 70 22.62 23.30 23.04
CA PRO A 70 23.90 23.79 23.51
C PRO A 70 24.04 25.31 23.35
N SER A 71 24.53 25.98 24.40
CA SER A 71 24.67 27.44 24.46
C SER A 71 25.66 28.04 23.44
N TRP A 72 26.54 27.22 22.88
CA TRP A 72 27.46 27.63 21.81
C TRP A 72 26.78 27.78 20.44
N ILE A 73 25.52 27.34 20.31
CA ILE A 73 24.69 27.59 19.13
C ILE A 73 23.93 28.91 19.34
N SER A 74 24.54 30.01 18.89
CA SER A 74 23.97 31.36 19.03
C SER A 74 23.00 31.75 17.92
N THR A 75 23.14 31.14 16.74
CA THR A 75 22.28 31.40 15.58
C THR A 75 21.45 30.16 15.28
N LEU A 76 20.13 30.27 15.43
CA LEU A 76 19.20 29.19 15.09
C LEU A 76 18.86 29.22 13.60
N PRO A 77 18.69 28.05 12.95
CA PRO A 77 18.23 28.01 11.56
C PRO A 77 16.80 28.52 11.45
N LYS A 78 16.47 29.09 10.29
CA LYS A 78 15.08 29.35 9.92
C LYS A 78 14.40 28.02 9.64
N VAL A 79 13.30 27.74 10.33
CA VAL A 79 12.53 26.50 10.19
C VAL A 79 11.06 26.80 9.96
N GLU A 80 10.31 25.77 9.59
CA GLU A 80 8.86 25.86 9.38
C GLU A 80 8.12 26.13 10.71
N SER A 81 6.91 26.69 10.61
CA SER A 81 6.08 26.95 11.80
C SER A 81 5.56 25.66 12.44
N ALA A 82 5.10 24.70 11.65
CA ALA A 82 4.57 23.42 12.09
C ALA A 82 5.08 22.28 11.20
N TRP A 83 4.87 21.03 11.64
CA TRP A 83 5.15 19.86 10.81
C TRP A 83 4.31 19.89 9.52
N SER A 84 4.91 19.50 8.40
CA SER A 84 4.20 19.30 7.14
C SER A 84 3.13 18.18 7.25
N ALA A 85 2.26 18.04 6.25
CA ALA A 85 1.39 16.84 6.18
C ALA A 85 2.20 15.58 5.82
N GLU A 86 3.29 15.75 5.07
CA GLU A 86 4.18 14.68 4.66
C GLU A 86 4.86 14.02 5.87
N LEU A 87 4.67 12.71 6.00
CA LEU A 87 5.30 11.92 7.06
C LEU A 87 6.69 11.44 6.66
N GLN A 88 6.84 11.01 5.40
CA GLN A 88 8.05 10.41 4.87
C GLN A 88 8.00 10.38 3.34
N THR A 89 9.16 10.58 2.70
CA THR A 89 9.35 10.32 1.27
C THR A 89 10.11 8.99 1.10
N LEU A 90 9.62 8.14 0.19
CA LEU A 90 10.24 6.85 -0.17
C LEU A 90 11.04 7.00 -1.46
N GLU A 91 12.34 7.21 -1.33
CA GLU A 91 13.24 7.39 -2.48
C GLU A 91 13.82 6.06 -2.96
N GLY A 92 13.95 5.89 -4.28
CA GLY A 92 14.66 4.75 -4.86
C GLY A 92 14.21 4.31 -6.24
N HIS A 93 13.07 4.80 -6.75
CA HIS A 93 12.72 4.62 -8.17
C HIS A 93 13.54 5.59 -9.04
N SER A 94 14.00 5.10 -10.20
CA SER A 94 14.77 5.88 -11.18
C SER A 94 13.88 6.59 -12.22
N SER A 95 12.56 6.41 -12.12
CA SER A 95 11.58 6.98 -13.04
C SER A 95 10.28 7.33 -12.31
N VAL A 96 9.33 7.88 -13.05
CA VAL A 96 8.01 8.26 -12.54
C VAL A 96 7.32 7.04 -11.95
N VAL A 97 6.78 7.19 -10.75
CA VAL A 97 5.93 6.19 -10.12
C VAL A 97 4.52 6.34 -10.68
N GLU A 98 4.01 5.30 -11.33
CA GLU A 98 2.71 5.33 -12.00
C GLU A 98 1.66 4.47 -11.29
N ALA A 99 2.06 3.61 -10.35
CA ALA A 99 1.17 2.72 -9.62
C ALA A 99 1.53 2.62 -8.13
N LEU A 100 0.52 2.51 -7.28
CA LEU A 100 0.65 2.37 -5.82
C LEU A 100 -0.43 1.44 -5.27
N ALA A 101 -0.06 0.57 -4.33
CA ALA A 101 -1.00 -0.26 -3.58
C ALA A 101 -0.49 -0.54 -2.16
N PHE A 102 -1.38 -0.59 -1.18
CA PHE A 102 -1.08 -1.09 0.16
C PHE A 102 -1.39 -2.59 0.24
N SER A 103 -0.61 -3.33 1.01
CA SER A 103 -1.00 -4.68 1.41
C SER A 103 -2.24 -4.64 2.31
N PRO A 104 -3.09 -5.69 2.32
CA PRO A 104 -4.28 -5.74 3.16
C PRO A 104 -4.01 -5.56 4.66
N ASP A 105 -2.84 -5.99 5.13
CA ASP A 105 -2.40 -5.82 6.53
C ASP A 105 -1.68 -4.49 6.80
N GLY A 106 -1.51 -3.65 5.78
CA GLY A 106 -0.87 -2.34 5.85
C GLY A 106 0.63 -2.36 6.13
N LYS A 107 1.28 -3.53 6.11
CA LYS A 107 2.73 -3.66 6.39
C LYS A 107 3.61 -3.43 5.18
N LEU A 108 3.05 -3.48 3.98
CA LEU A 108 3.77 -3.20 2.75
C LEU A 108 3.04 -2.14 1.92
N VAL A 109 3.83 -1.30 1.26
CA VAL A 109 3.40 -0.51 0.12
C VAL A 109 4.13 -1.04 -1.10
N ALA A 110 3.41 -1.29 -2.19
CA ALA A 110 3.99 -1.55 -3.48
C ALA A 110 3.93 -0.28 -4.34
N SER A 111 5.02 0.03 -5.04
CA SER A 111 5.06 1.13 -6.01
C SER A 111 5.68 0.68 -7.33
N GLY A 112 5.02 1.01 -8.44
CA GLY A 112 5.44 0.64 -9.79
C GLY A 112 6.05 1.81 -10.56
N SER A 113 7.24 1.61 -11.13
CA SER A 113 7.85 2.47 -12.17
C SER A 113 8.31 1.61 -13.36
N HIS A 114 9.61 1.39 -13.60
CA HIS A 114 10.11 0.32 -14.47
C HIS A 114 10.26 -1.02 -13.73
N THR A 115 10.33 -0.97 -12.41
CA THR A 115 10.30 -2.13 -11.51
C THR A 115 9.15 -1.94 -10.52
N VAL A 116 8.78 -3.01 -9.81
CA VAL A 116 7.92 -2.88 -8.63
C VAL A 116 8.81 -2.89 -7.40
N LYS A 117 8.63 -1.93 -6.49
CA LYS A 117 9.34 -1.90 -5.21
C LYS A 117 8.35 -2.07 -4.07
N LEU A 118 8.71 -2.89 -3.09
CA LEU A 118 7.95 -3.10 -1.86
C LEU A 118 8.65 -2.41 -0.70
N TRP A 119 7.89 -1.63 0.07
CA TRP A 119 8.40 -0.79 1.15
C TRP A 119 7.67 -1.12 2.44
N ASP A 120 8.37 -1.05 3.56
CA ASP A 120 7.74 -0.96 4.87
C ASP A 120 7.28 0.49 5.08
N PRO A 121 5.97 0.80 5.17
CA PRO A 121 5.50 2.17 5.32
C PRO A 121 5.77 2.79 6.70
N ALA A 122 6.11 1.99 7.72
CA ALA A 122 6.42 2.49 9.05
C ALA A 122 7.88 2.99 9.15
N THR A 123 8.80 2.33 8.45
CA THR A 123 10.23 2.66 8.45
C THR A 123 10.68 3.36 7.16
N GLY A 124 9.93 3.18 6.09
CA GLY A 124 10.28 3.49 4.69
C GLY A 124 11.43 2.67 4.12
N ALA A 125 11.80 1.57 4.78
CA ALA A 125 12.81 0.67 4.28
C ALA A 125 12.31 -0.05 3.02
N LEU A 126 13.13 -0.06 1.98
CA LEU A 126 12.94 -0.90 0.80
C LEU A 126 13.12 -2.37 1.20
N GLN A 127 12.05 -3.16 1.07
CA GLN A 127 12.03 -4.59 1.39
C GLN A 127 12.39 -5.44 0.17
N GLN A 128 11.81 -5.12 -0.99
CA GLN A 128 12.05 -5.88 -2.22
C GLN A 128 12.08 -4.97 -3.45
N THR A 129 12.87 -5.37 -4.45
CA THR A 129 12.79 -4.85 -5.82
C THR A 129 12.47 -6.01 -6.75
N LEU A 130 11.30 -5.95 -7.38
CA LEU A 130 10.78 -6.97 -8.27
C LEU A 130 11.12 -6.55 -9.71
N GLU A 131 12.13 -7.22 -10.26
CA GLU A 131 12.65 -6.98 -11.61
C GLU A 131 12.10 -8.04 -12.57
N GLY A 132 11.71 -7.62 -13.77
CA GLY A 132 11.30 -8.57 -14.82
C GLY A 132 10.33 -8.00 -15.85
N HIS A 133 9.68 -6.87 -15.59
CA HIS A 133 9.02 -6.10 -16.64
C HIS A 133 10.07 -5.43 -17.53
N SER A 134 9.81 -5.37 -18.84
CA SER A 134 10.69 -4.75 -19.82
C SER A 134 10.28 -3.31 -20.16
N SER A 135 9.18 -2.83 -19.56
CA SER A 135 8.64 -1.48 -19.75
C SER A 135 7.98 -0.99 -18.45
N ARG A 136 7.32 0.17 -18.52
CA ARG A 136 6.71 0.83 -17.36
C ARG A 136 5.55 0.00 -16.79
N VAL A 137 5.60 -0.24 -15.49
CA VAL A 137 4.52 -0.76 -14.66
C VAL A 137 3.47 0.32 -14.46
N LYS A 138 2.27 0.06 -14.97
CA LYS A 138 1.13 0.99 -14.95
C LYS A 138 0.14 0.70 -13.83
N ALA A 139 0.09 -0.54 -13.35
CA ALA A 139 -0.82 -0.93 -12.30
C ALA A 139 -0.18 -1.96 -11.36
N VAL A 140 -0.54 -1.90 -10.08
CA VAL A 140 -0.10 -2.85 -9.06
C VAL A 140 -1.26 -3.11 -8.11
N ALA A 141 -1.44 -4.37 -7.68
CA ALA A 141 -2.44 -4.76 -6.69
C ALA A 141 -1.91 -5.89 -5.81
N PHE A 142 -2.34 -5.93 -4.54
CA PHE A 142 -2.12 -7.07 -3.66
C PHE A 142 -3.32 -8.03 -3.72
N SER A 143 -3.06 -9.32 -3.56
CA SER A 143 -4.12 -10.28 -3.27
C SER A 143 -4.75 -10.01 -1.90
N PRO A 144 -6.01 -10.40 -1.66
CA PRO A 144 -6.69 -10.16 -0.38
C PRO A 144 -6.01 -10.82 0.82
N ASP A 145 -5.30 -11.92 0.60
CA ASP A 145 -4.50 -12.61 1.62
C ASP A 145 -3.07 -12.06 1.75
N GLY A 146 -2.69 -11.10 0.91
CA GLY A 146 -1.37 -10.46 0.88
C GLY A 146 -0.23 -11.35 0.38
N LYS A 147 -0.51 -12.56 -0.12
CA LYS A 147 0.53 -13.50 -0.56
C LYS A 147 1.01 -13.30 -1.99
N LEU A 148 0.29 -12.53 -2.79
CA LEU A 148 0.67 -12.20 -4.15
C LEU A 148 0.60 -10.69 -4.38
N VAL A 149 1.52 -10.21 -5.22
CA VAL A 149 1.45 -8.91 -5.86
C VAL A 149 1.24 -9.15 -7.34
N ALA A 150 0.24 -8.50 -7.94
CA ALA A 150 0.07 -8.44 -9.39
C ALA A 150 0.58 -7.10 -9.91
N SER A 151 1.25 -7.10 -11.05
CA SER A 151 1.66 -5.89 -11.75
C SER A 151 1.32 -5.95 -13.23
N GLY A 152 0.67 -4.91 -13.76
CA GLY A 152 0.38 -4.72 -15.17
C GLY A 152 1.34 -3.69 -15.79
N SER A 153 1.81 -3.96 -17.01
CA SER A 153 2.88 -3.18 -17.63
C SER A 153 2.60 -2.81 -19.10
N ALA A 154 3.29 -1.77 -19.54
CA ALA A 154 3.39 -1.39 -20.94
C ALA A 154 4.20 -2.37 -21.80
N ASP A 155 4.69 -3.48 -21.23
CA ASP A 155 5.21 -4.63 -21.99
C ASP A 155 4.12 -5.67 -22.33
N HIS A 156 2.86 -5.33 -22.08
CA HIS A 156 1.66 -6.11 -22.41
C HIS A 156 1.47 -7.36 -21.54
N THR A 157 2.25 -7.50 -20.47
CA THR A 157 2.14 -8.63 -19.54
C THR A 157 1.56 -8.20 -18.20
N VAL A 158 0.96 -9.18 -17.51
CA VAL A 158 0.76 -9.13 -16.07
C VAL A 158 1.75 -10.09 -15.42
N LYS A 159 2.38 -9.68 -14.33
CA LYS A 159 3.26 -10.56 -13.55
C LYS A 159 2.74 -10.72 -12.13
N LEU A 160 2.82 -11.94 -11.61
CA LEU A 160 2.49 -12.27 -10.23
C LEU A 160 3.76 -12.57 -9.46
N TRP A 161 3.89 -11.99 -8.27
CA TRP A 161 5.09 -12.06 -7.46
C TRP A 161 4.75 -12.51 -6.05
N ASP A 162 5.66 -13.26 -5.44
CA ASP A 162 5.66 -13.47 -4.00
C ASP A 162 6.30 -12.25 -3.31
N PRO A 163 5.56 -11.45 -2.52
CA PRO A 163 6.10 -10.26 -1.87
C PRO A 163 7.11 -10.56 -0.76
N ALA A 164 7.11 -11.77 -0.18
CA ALA A 164 8.05 -12.14 0.87
C ALA A 164 9.43 -12.44 0.29
N THR A 165 9.47 -13.19 -0.81
CA THR A 165 10.73 -13.63 -1.44
C THR A 165 11.18 -12.73 -2.60
N GLY A 166 10.26 -11.96 -3.18
CA GLY A 166 10.46 -11.21 -4.41
C GLY A 166 10.43 -12.07 -5.68
N ALA A 167 10.12 -13.37 -5.56
CA ALA A 167 10.16 -14.29 -6.68
C ALA A 167 8.99 -14.08 -7.65
N LEU A 168 9.28 -14.08 -8.95
CA LEU A 168 8.28 -14.15 -10.01
C LEU A 168 7.59 -15.52 -10.00
N GLN A 169 6.29 -15.54 -9.76
CA GLN A 169 5.46 -16.75 -9.73
C GLN A 169 4.83 -17.04 -11.09
N GLN A 170 4.30 -16.03 -11.76
CA GLN A 170 3.64 -16.18 -13.07
C GLN A 170 3.90 -14.98 -13.98
N THR A 171 3.96 -15.23 -15.28
CA THR A 171 3.82 -14.21 -16.32
C THR A 171 2.60 -14.55 -17.16
N LEU A 172 1.61 -13.66 -17.13
CA LEU A 172 0.35 -13.79 -17.83
C LEU A 172 0.44 -13.02 -19.14
N GLU A 173 0.57 -13.76 -20.24
CA GLU A 173 0.69 -13.23 -21.59
C GLU A 173 -0.63 -13.37 -22.34
N GLY A 174 -0.95 -12.40 -23.20
CA GLY A 174 -2.12 -12.48 -24.08
C GLY A 174 -2.81 -11.16 -24.38
N HIS A 175 -2.44 -10.07 -23.71
CA HIS A 175 -2.80 -8.72 -24.16
C HIS A 175 -1.90 -8.30 -25.33
N SER A 176 -2.45 -7.51 -26.26
CA SER A 176 -1.71 -7.01 -27.43
C SER A 176 -1.22 -5.57 -27.27
N GLU A 177 -1.64 -4.90 -26.20
CA GLU A 177 -1.30 -3.52 -25.85
C GLU A 177 -1.00 -3.45 -24.35
N LEU A 178 -0.60 -2.26 -23.87
CA LEU A 178 -0.29 -2.01 -22.46
C LEU A 178 -1.42 -2.47 -21.51
N VAL A 179 -1.03 -3.08 -20.39
CA VAL A 179 -1.95 -3.41 -19.31
C VAL A 179 -2.03 -2.24 -18.35
N GLY A 180 -3.15 -1.52 -18.39
CA GLY A 180 -3.36 -0.28 -17.63
C GLY A 180 -3.98 -0.48 -16.25
N ALA A 181 -4.62 -1.63 -16.01
CA ALA A 181 -5.30 -1.93 -14.75
C ALA A 181 -5.11 -3.39 -14.36
N VAL A 182 -4.95 -3.66 -13.05
CA VAL A 182 -4.97 -5.01 -12.49
C VAL A 182 -5.72 -5.01 -11.15
N ALA A 183 -6.49 -6.05 -10.88
CA ALA A 183 -7.12 -6.25 -9.58
C ALA A 183 -7.26 -7.73 -9.23
N PHE A 184 -7.30 -8.03 -7.94
CA PHE A 184 -7.70 -9.34 -7.44
C PHE A 184 -9.18 -9.36 -7.10
N SER A 185 -9.81 -10.49 -7.35
CA SER A 185 -11.12 -10.83 -6.80
C SER A 185 -11.07 -10.88 -5.27
N PRO A 186 -12.18 -10.60 -4.55
CA PRO A 186 -12.20 -10.60 -3.08
C PRO A 186 -11.84 -11.95 -2.44
N ASP A 187 -12.08 -13.06 -3.14
CA ASP A 187 -11.69 -14.41 -2.69
C ASP A 187 -10.28 -14.82 -3.15
N GLY A 188 -9.60 -13.95 -3.92
CA GLY A 188 -8.24 -14.16 -4.41
C GLY A 188 -8.10 -15.22 -5.51
N LYS A 189 -9.19 -15.79 -6.02
CA LYS A 189 -9.13 -16.90 -7.00
C LYS A 189 -8.96 -16.43 -8.44
N LEU A 190 -9.22 -15.16 -8.70
CA LEU A 190 -9.07 -14.53 -10.01
C LEU A 190 -8.24 -13.27 -9.92
N VAL A 191 -7.41 -13.07 -10.94
CA VAL A 191 -6.81 -11.79 -11.30
C VAL A 191 -7.53 -11.27 -12.53
N ALA A 192 -7.91 -10.00 -12.50
CA ALA A 192 -8.43 -9.30 -13.65
C ALA A 192 -7.39 -8.30 -14.17
N SER A 193 -7.29 -8.18 -15.49
CA SER A 193 -6.42 -7.20 -16.14
C SER A 193 -7.16 -6.47 -17.25
N GLY A 194 -7.07 -5.15 -17.24
CA GLY A 194 -7.60 -4.25 -18.27
C GLY A 194 -6.49 -3.69 -19.13
N SER A 195 -6.71 -3.62 -20.44
CA SER A 195 -5.68 -3.26 -21.41
C SER A 195 -6.14 -2.18 -22.40
N GLY A 196 -5.15 -1.53 -23.03
CA GLY A 196 -5.36 -0.65 -24.18
C GLY A 196 -5.89 -1.38 -25.42
N ASP A 197 -5.87 -2.71 -25.44
CA ASP A 197 -6.37 -3.53 -26.55
C ASP A 197 -7.90 -3.67 -26.59
N GLY A 198 -8.63 -2.97 -25.71
CA GLY A 198 -10.09 -3.05 -25.66
C GLY A 198 -10.62 -4.25 -24.89
N THR A 199 -9.77 -5.00 -24.19
CA THR A 199 -10.18 -6.21 -23.48
C THR A 199 -9.90 -6.18 -21.99
N VAL A 200 -10.76 -6.91 -21.26
CA VAL A 200 -10.51 -7.34 -19.89
C VAL A 200 -10.29 -8.84 -19.89
N LYS A 201 -9.22 -9.30 -19.25
CA LYS A 201 -8.90 -10.72 -19.12
C LYS A 201 -8.95 -11.16 -17.67
N LEU A 202 -9.44 -12.37 -17.45
CA LEU A 202 -9.53 -13.01 -16.14
C LEU A 202 -8.63 -14.23 -16.12
N TRP A 203 -7.81 -14.33 -15.08
CA TRP A 203 -6.75 -15.32 -14.96
C TRP A 203 -6.88 -16.05 -13.64
N ASP A 204 -6.54 -17.33 -13.65
CA ASP A 204 -6.26 -18.08 -12.44
C ASP A 204 -4.84 -17.76 -11.96
N PRO A 205 -4.64 -17.16 -10.77
CA PRO A 205 -3.32 -16.77 -10.28
C PRO A 205 -2.44 -17.96 -9.90
N ALA A 206 -3.00 -19.13 -9.58
CA ALA A 206 -2.24 -20.30 -9.21
C ALA A 206 -1.62 -20.98 -10.45
N THR A 207 -2.41 -21.08 -11.52
CA THR A 207 -1.98 -21.77 -12.76
C THR A 207 -1.46 -20.83 -13.84
N GLY A 208 -1.77 -19.53 -13.75
CA GLY A 208 -1.53 -18.55 -14.80
C GLY A 208 -2.47 -18.68 -16.01
N ALA A 209 -3.46 -19.57 -15.94
CA ALA A 209 -4.34 -19.84 -17.07
C ALA A 209 -5.36 -18.72 -17.30
N LEU A 210 -5.54 -18.34 -18.57
CA LEU A 210 -6.61 -17.44 -19.01
C LEU A 210 -7.96 -18.14 -18.88
N GLN A 211 -8.84 -17.63 -18.02
CA GLN A 211 -10.19 -18.15 -17.78
C GLN A 211 -11.21 -17.52 -18.73
N GLN A 212 -11.11 -16.21 -18.96
CA GLN A 212 -12.08 -15.49 -19.79
C GLN A 212 -11.46 -14.23 -20.41
N THR A 213 -11.93 -13.87 -21.60
CA THR A 213 -11.68 -12.57 -22.24
C THR A 213 -13.02 -11.88 -22.49
N LEU A 214 -13.12 -10.64 -22.06
CA LEU A 214 -14.28 -9.77 -22.24
C LEU A 214 -13.86 -8.62 -23.17
N LYS A 215 -14.64 -8.35 -24.19
CA LYS A 215 -14.40 -7.21 -25.09
C LYS A 215 -15.25 -6.03 -24.64
N VAL A 216 -14.61 -4.87 -24.52
CA VAL A 216 -15.21 -3.59 -24.14
C VAL A 216 -15.04 -2.56 -25.26
N ASP A 217 -14.09 -2.80 -26.18
CA ASP A 217 -13.77 -1.95 -27.34
C ASP A 217 -13.33 -0.52 -26.96
N THR A 218 -12.86 -0.34 -25.72
CA THR A 218 -12.33 0.91 -25.15
C THR A 218 -11.10 0.64 -24.28
N VAL A 219 -10.24 1.64 -24.08
CA VAL A 219 -9.06 1.51 -23.21
C VAL A 219 -9.51 1.41 -21.75
N ILE A 220 -9.11 0.34 -21.07
CA ILE A 220 -9.43 0.13 -19.65
C ILE A 220 -8.27 0.58 -18.77
N ARG A 221 -8.52 1.59 -17.93
CA ARG A 221 -7.52 2.17 -17.01
C ARG A 221 -7.81 1.90 -15.54
N GLU A 222 -9.07 1.68 -15.21
CA GLU A 222 -9.51 1.36 -13.86
C GLU A 222 -10.31 0.07 -13.88
N LEU A 223 -10.04 -0.79 -12.89
CA LEU A 223 -10.68 -2.08 -12.79
C LEU A 223 -10.76 -2.47 -11.30
N THR A 224 -11.97 -2.77 -10.84
CA THR A 224 -12.18 -3.32 -9.49
C THR A 224 -13.26 -4.40 -9.54
N PHE A 225 -13.09 -5.43 -8.70
CA PHE A 225 -14.18 -6.37 -8.46
C PHE A 225 -15.23 -5.74 -7.56
N SER A 226 -16.50 -5.91 -7.93
CA SER A 226 -17.61 -5.53 -7.07
C SER A 226 -17.59 -6.38 -5.80
N LYS A 227 -17.98 -5.77 -4.68
CA LYS A 227 -18.16 -6.47 -3.41
C LYS A 227 -19.50 -7.22 -3.34
N ASP A 228 -20.47 -6.77 -4.12
CA ASP A 228 -21.89 -7.11 -3.95
C ASP A 228 -22.44 -8.01 -5.06
N GLY A 229 -21.61 -8.42 -6.04
CA GLY A 229 -22.04 -9.27 -7.13
C GLY A 229 -20.95 -9.68 -8.11
N PRO A 230 -21.31 -10.52 -9.09
CA PRO A 230 -20.38 -11.07 -10.09
C PRO A 230 -20.09 -10.05 -11.20
N TYR A 231 -19.64 -8.86 -10.83
CA TYR A 231 -19.33 -7.77 -11.77
C TYR A 231 -17.94 -7.20 -11.54
N LEU A 232 -17.31 -6.78 -12.64
CA LEU A 232 -16.16 -5.90 -12.64
C LEU A 232 -16.63 -4.48 -12.92
N GLU A 233 -16.30 -3.55 -12.05
CA GLU A 233 -16.46 -2.13 -12.34
C GLU A 233 -15.25 -1.66 -13.14
N THR A 234 -15.51 -1.06 -14.30
CA THR A 234 -14.49 -0.44 -15.17
C THR A 234 -14.86 1.02 -15.42
N ASP A 235 -13.90 1.79 -15.92
CA ASP A 235 -14.12 3.16 -16.41
C ASP A 235 -15.19 3.26 -17.51
N SER A 236 -15.47 2.16 -18.21
CA SER A 236 -16.46 2.04 -19.28
C SER A 236 -17.80 1.48 -18.80
N GLY A 237 -17.95 1.22 -17.49
CA GLY A 237 -19.15 0.67 -16.87
C GLY A 237 -18.95 -0.75 -16.32
N PRO A 238 -20.00 -1.33 -15.70
CA PRO A 238 -19.92 -2.66 -15.10
C PRO A 238 -19.92 -3.77 -16.17
N LEU A 239 -19.04 -4.75 -16.02
CA LEU A 239 -18.95 -5.95 -16.84
C LEU A 239 -19.38 -7.17 -16.04
N ASN A 240 -20.32 -7.95 -16.57
CA ASN A 240 -20.79 -9.16 -15.92
C ASN A 240 -19.79 -10.32 -16.12
N ILE A 241 -19.44 -10.99 -15.03
CA ILE A 241 -18.50 -12.13 -14.97
C ILE A 241 -19.13 -13.38 -14.35
N ASP A 242 -20.47 -13.47 -14.34
CA ASP A 242 -21.26 -14.57 -13.78
C ASP A 242 -20.81 -15.97 -14.25
N SER A 243 -20.33 -16.09 -15.50
CA SER A 243 -19.83 -17.35 -16.06
C SER A 243 -18.75 -18.00 -15.21
N LEU A 244 -18.02 -17.24 -14.39
CA LEU A 244 -16.95 -17.74 -13.52
C LEU A 244 -17.37 -17.93 -12.06
N TYR A 245 -18.49 -17.34 -11.62
CA TYR A 245 -19.02 -17.50 -10.25
C TYR A 245 -19.96 -18.70 -10.08
N THR A 246 -20.39 -19.32 -11.18
CA THR A 246 -21.31 -20.49 -11.16
C THR A 246 -20.73 -21.77 -10.54
N GLY A 247 -19.47 -21.79 -10.10
CA GLY A 247 -18.80 -22.97 -9.58
C GLY A 247 -18.92 -23.25 -8.06
N THR A 248 -19.35 -22.30 -7.22
CA THR A 248 -19.37 -22.55 -5.75
C THR A 248 -20.60 -22.03 -5.00
N PHE A 249 -21.35 -21.04 -5.50
CA PHE A 249 -22.58 -20.57 -4.83
C PHE A 249 -23.87 -21.12 -5.47
N ALA A 250 -23.83 -21.57 -6.72
CA ALA A 250 -25.01 -22.09 -7.41
C ALA A 250 -25.51 -23.43 -6.84
N HIS A 251 -24.63 -24.22 -6.21
CA HIS A 251 -25.03 -25.51 -5.63
C HIS A 251 -25.73 -25.36 -4.28
N GLU A 252 -25.45 -24.28 -3.54
CA GLU A 252 -26.06 -24.03 -2.24
C GLU A 252 -27.43 -23.35 -2.38
N GLN A 253 -27.60 -22.43 -3.33
CA GLN A 253 -28.93 -21.88 -3.64
C GLN A 253 -29.85 -22.87 -4.38
N ARG A 254 -29.32 -23.79 -5.20
CA ARG A 254 -30.14 -24.87 -5.78
C ARG A 254 -30.62 -25.88 -4.73
N ASN A 255 -29.84 -26.10 -3.67
CA ASN A 255 -30.26 -26.95 -2.55
C ASN A 255 -31.31 -26.26 -1.65
N ILE A 256 -31.24 -24.93 -1.49
CA ILE A 256 -32.25 -24.18 -0.74
C ILE A 256 -33.58 -24.09 -1.53
N CYS A 257 -33.52 -23.95 -2.86
CA CYS A 257 -34.74 -23.99 -3.70
C CYS A 257 -35.37 -25.40 -3.77
N ASN A 258 -34.62 -26.49 -3.65
CA ASN A 258 -35.19 -27.84 -3.65
C ASN A 258 -35.77 -28.29 -2.30
N ILE A 259 -35.33 -27.70 -1.17
CA ILE A 259 -35.92 -27.98 0.15
C ILE A 259 -37.31 -27.36 0.29
N PHE A 260 -37.58 -26.23 -0.38
CA PHE A 260 -38.90 -25.58 -0.31
C PHE A 260 -39.97 -26.20 -1.24
N VAL A 261 -39.60 -27.06 -2.20
CA VAL A 261 -40.56 -27.67 -3.14
C VAL A 261 -41.02 -29.07 -2.68
N GLN A 262 -40.29 -29.77 -1.80
CA GLN A 262 -40.72 -31.08 -1.27
C GLN A 262 -41.50 -31.04 0.05
N GLY A 263 -41.71 -29.86 0.66
CA GLY A 263 -42.44 -29.71 1.93
C GLY A 263 -43.93 -29.36 1.81
N LEU A 264 -44.51 -29.32 0.60
CA LEU A 264 -45.90 -28.88 0.37
C LEU A 264 -46.83 -29.96 -0.22
N VAL A 265 -46.39 -31.22 -0.25
CA VAL A 265 -47.28 -32.37 -0.50
C VAL A 265 -46.92 -33.51 0.45
N GLY A 266 -47.59 -33.55 1.60
CA GLY A 266 -47.44 -34.56 2.65
C GLY A 266 -48.23 -34.21 3.89
#